data_AF-A0A940Y6M1-F1
#
_entry.id   AF-A0A940Y6M1-F1
#
_cell.length_a   1.000
_cell.length_b   1.000
_cell.length_c   1.000
_cell.angle_alpha   90.00
_cell.angle_beta   90.00
_cell.angle_gamma   90.00
#
_symmetry.space_group_name_H-M   'P 1'
#
loop_
_entity.id
_entity.type
_entity.pdbx_description
1 polymer ?
#
loop_
_entity_poly.entity_id
_entity_poly.type
_entity_poly.pdbx_seq_one_letter_code
_entity_poly.pdbx_strand_id
1 'polypeptide(L)'
;MSLYRRKDSTYWWVKLPPIRGESKPLQQSTGTADKREAQQVHDRLAAARWEQERLGVKPRRTWEEAVLRWLLETKHKATHEADKAKLRWLDPYLGGKTLNEIDRTLIDRIKFDREKVASPTTANRYLALIRAILRKAATEWEWIDRVPKVNMFRESEGRVRSLSPAEFQRLVHELPQHLADMAMFAVATGLRQANVTGLEWQHVDLVRRHAWIPAAQHKNRKPHSVPLNDLAMQVLTKQVGKHARWVFTFQGEPVQRTSTKAWAAALERAGIEDFRWHDLRHTFATWHRQAGTPTHELQRLGGWKTSIMVERYAHLAPEALQGAASRLDSVISYVPATDKDKGASP
;
A
#
# COMPACT_ATOMS: atom_id res chain seq x y z
N MET A 1 22.92 52.12 21.47
CA MET A 1 23.90 51.48 22.38
C MET A 1 23.47 50.05 22.62
N SER A 2 24.28 49.08 22.22
CA SER A 2 23.98 47.65 22.35
C SER A 2 24.39 47.06 23.72
N LEU A 3 25.19 47.79 24.49
CA LEU A 3 25.50 47.53 25.91
C LEU A 3 25.04 48.71 26.76
N TYR A 4 24.34 48.44 27.86
CA TYR A 4 23.81 49.45 28.79
C TYR A 4 23.72 48.90 30.22
N ARG A 5 23.59 49.78 31.23
CA ARG A 5 23.32 49.39 32.62
C ARG A 5 21.89 49.80 32.99
N ARG A 6 21.21 48.96 33.76
CA ARG A 6 19.90 49.30 34.33
C ARG A 6 20.08 49.93 35.71
N LYS A 7 19.10 50.71 36.16
CA LYS A 7 19.14 51.39 37.47
C LYS A 7 19.05 50.41 38.65
N ASP A 8 18.56 49.20 38.40
CA ASP A 8 18.27 48.13 39.36
C ASP A 8 19.25 46.95 39.28
N SER A 9 20.33 47.04 38.50
CA SER A 9 21.26 45.94 38.27
C SER A 9 22.71 46.40 38.22
N THR A 10 23.58 45.71 38.95
CA THR A 10 25.04 45.96 38.94
C THR A 10 25.71 45.45 37.66
N TYR A 11 25.06 44.54 36.93
CA TYR A 11 25.58 43.92 35.70
C TYR A 11 25.28 44.75 34.45
N TRP A 12 26.13 44.58 33.44
CA TRP A 12 25.84 45.10 32.10
C TRP A 12 24.71 44.30 31.45
N TRP A 13 23.97 44.95 30.56
CA TRP A 13 22.89 44.35 29.78
C TRP A 13 23.17 44.55 28.30
N VAL A 14 22.81 43.54 27.51
CA VAL A 14 22.90 43.55 26.07
C VAL A 14 21.52 43.79 25.47
N LYS A 15 21.44 44.66 24.46
CA LYS A 15 20.26 44.87 23.61
C LYS A 15 20.66 44.67 22.15
N LEU A 16 20.18 43.60 21.55
CA LEU A 16 20.39 43.28 20.14
C LEU A 16 19.08 43.40 19.35
N PRO A 17 19.13 43.84 18.08
CA PRO A 17 17.93 43.99 17.27
C PRO A 17 17.20 42.64 17.07
N PRO A 18 15.87 42.67 16.85
CA PRO A 18 15.15 41.47 16.44
C PRO A 18 15.71 40.97 15.10
N ILE A 19 15.77 39.65 14.94
CA ILE A 19 16.05 38.99 13.67
C ILE A 19 14.74 38.53 13.01
N ARG A 20 14.77 38.08 11.75
CA ARG A 20 13.58 37.65 11.00
C ARG A 20 12.77 36.61 11.78
N GLY A 21 11.54 36.96 12.18
CA GLY A 21 10.63 36.09 12.94
C GLY A 21 10.45 36.48 14.41
N GLU A 22 11.27 37.40 14.93
CA GLU A 22 11.09 37.98 16.27
C GLU A 22 10.46 39.39 16.17
N SER A 23 9.48 39.67 17.04
CA SER A 23 8.83 41.00 17.11
C SER A 23 9.48 41.95 18.11
N LYS A 24 10.40 41.46 18.95
CA LYS A 24 11.04 42.23 20.03
C LYS A 24 12.56 42.03 20.03
N PRO A 25 13.35 43.05 20.40
CA PRO A 25 14.80 42.92 20.54
C PRO A 25 15.16 42.01 21.71
N LEU A 26 16.24 41.23 21.56
CA LEU A 26 16.81 40.45 22.65
C LEU A 26 17.39 41.39 23.69
N GLN A 27 16.98 41.20 24.94
CA GLN A 27 17.49 41.94 26.09
C GLN A 27 17.83 40.99 27.24
N GLN A 28 19.11 40.88 27.58
CA GLN A 28 19.55 40.02 28.67
C GLN A 28 20.75 40.60 29.42
N SER A 29 20.87 40.25 30.70
CA SER A 29 22.03 40.57 31.53
C SER A 29 23.26 39.80 31.02
N THR A 30 24.43 40.43 31.05
CA THR A 30 25.71 39.76 30.77
C THR A 30 26.22 38.97 31.98
N GLY A 31 25.62 39.14 33.15
CA GLY A 31 26.05 38.49 34.41
C GLY A 31 27.37 39.00 34.97
N THR A 32 27.96 40.03 34.38
CA THR A 32 29.25 40.61 34.80
C THR A 32 29.16 42.14 34.90
N ALA A 33 29.85 42.70 35.90
CA ALA A 33 29.99 44.13 36.10
C ALA A 33 31.20 44.71 35.33
N ASP A 34 32.11 43.85 34.85
CA ASP A 34 33.25 44.24 34.02
C ASP A 34 32.77 44.53 32.59
N LYS A 35 33.11 45.72 32.11
CA LYS A 35 32.74 46.19 30.77
C LYS A 35 33.43 45.39 29.66
N ARG A 36 34.66 44.89 29.87
CA ARG A 36 35.40 44.09 28.88
C ARG A 36 34.79 42.70 28.72
N GLU A 37 34.47 42.03 29.82
CA GLU A 37 33.78 40.73 29.77
C GLU A 37 32.35 40.88 29.19
N ALA A 38 31.65 41.95 29.55
CA ALA A 38 30.34 42.26 28.97
C ALA A 38 30.40 42.46 27.44
N GLN A 39 31.49 43.06 26.93
CA GLN A 39 31.73 43.21 25.50
C GLN A 39 31.95 41.85 24.82
N GLN A 40 32.70 40.93 25.44
CA GLN A 40 32.88 39.57 24.89
C GLN A 40 31.55 38.79 24.83
N VAL A 41 30.70 38.92 25.86
CA VAL A 41 29.36 38.32 25.88
C VAL A 41 28.49 38.93 24.77
N HIS A 42 28.52 40.24 24.60
CA HIS A 42 27.84 40.93 23.50
C HIS A 42 28.29 40.39 22.14
N ASP A 43 29.59 40.32 21.89
CA ASP A 43 30.14 39.94 20.58
C ASP A 43 29.80 38.49 20.23
N ARG A 44 29.83 37.59 21.22
CA ARG A 44 29.38 36.19 21.06
C ARG A 44 27.91 36.10 20.69
N LEU A 45 27.04 36.88 21.35
CA LEU A 45 25.60 36.90 21.10
C LEU A 45 25.26 37.54 19.75
N ALA A 46 25.99 38.60 19.37
CA ALA A 46 25.84 39.26 18.09
C ALA A 46 26.26 38.33 16.94
N ALA A 47 27.38 37.61 17.08
CA ALA A 47 27.82 36.60 16.11
C ALA A 47 26.78 35.48 15.95
N ALA A 48 26.26 34.93 17.06
CA ALA A 48 25.24 33.88 17.01
C ALA A 48 23.93 34.34 16.35
N ARG A 49 23.48 35.58 16.62
CA ARG A 49 22.26 36.14 16.00
C ARG A 49 22.46 36.48 14.52
N TRP A 50 23.63 37.00 14.15
CA TRP A 50 23.98 37.23 12.76
C TRP A 50 24.07 35.92 11.97
N GLU A 51 24.59 34.86 12.59
CA GLU A 51 24.62 33.53 12.01
C GLU A 51 23.19 32.96 11.83
N GLN A 52 22.30 33.16 12.80
CA GLN A 52 20.89 32.79 12.73
C GLN A 52 20.08 33.60 11.70
N GLU A 53 20.45 34.85 11.46
CA GLU A 53 19.81 35.73 10.48
C GLU A 53 20.30 35.46 9.04
N ARG A 54 21.59 35.11 8.89
CA ARG A 54 22.24 34.91 7.59
C ARG A 54 22.17 33.46 7.08
N LEU A 55 22.14 32.48 7.97
CA LEU A 55 21.85 31.08 7.63
C LEU A 55 20.42 30.82 8.08
N GLY A 56 19.51 30.50 7.14
CA GLY A 56 18.15 30.06 7.43
C GLY A 56 18.10 28.71 8.17
N VAL A 57 18.73 28.63 9.35
CA VAL A 57 18.82 27.44 10.18
C VAL A 57 17.42 27.16 10.69
N LYS A 58 16.79 26.17 10.06
CA LYS A 58 15.49 25.63 10.45
C LYS A 58 15.56 25.22 11.93
N PRO A 59 14.51 25.50 12.74
CA PRO A 59 14.47 25.08 14.13
C PRO A 59 14.74 23.57 14.24
N ARG A 60 15.56 23.15 15.20
CA ARG A 60 15.77 21.72 15.46
C ARG A 60 14.44 21.11 15.92
N ARG A 61 13.85 20.27 15.07
CA ARG A 61 12.61 19.56 15.36
C ARG A 61 12.88 18.12 15.75
N THR A 62 12.10 17.58 16.67
CA THR A 62 12.22 16.20 17.14
C THR A 62 11.41 15.22 16.29
N TRP A 63 11.75 13.94 16.42
CA TRP A 63 10.96 12.87 15.84
C TRP A 63 9.52 12.85 16.35
N GLU A 64 9.28 13.13 17.63
CA GLU A 64 7.94 13.17 18.23
C GLU A 64 7.09 14.28 17.62
N GLU A 65 7.65 15.48 17.43
CA GLU A 65 6.95 16.57 16.77
C GLU A 65 6.54 16.17 15.35
N ALA A 66 7.42 15.48 14.63
CA ALA A 66 7.13 14.96 13.29
C ALA A 66 6.06 13.87 13.31
N VAL A 67 6.08 12.98 14.30
CA VAL A 67 5.08 11.93 14.49
C VAL A 67 3.71 12.51 14.81
N LEU A 68 3.64 13.46 15.74
CA LEU A 68 2.39 14.13 16.12
C LEU A 68 1.79 14.83 14.90
N ARG A 69 2.59 15.61 14.16
CA ARG A 69 2.13 16.28 12.95
C ARG A 69 1.67 15.30 11.87
N TRP A 70 2.45 14.23 11.62
CA TRP A 70 2.08 13.17 10.69
C TRP A 70 0.73 12.54 11.04
N LEU A 71 0.53 12.19 12.31
CA LEU A 71 -0.73 11.58 12.76
C LEU A 71 -1.91 12.54 12.64
N LEU A 72 -1.71 13.83 12.92
CA LEU A 72 -2.76 14.84 12.74
C LEU A 72 -3.19 14.99 11.28
N GLU A 73 -2.22 15.03 10.36
CA GLU A 73 -2.48 15.22 8.92
C GLU A 73 -3.02 13.94 8.25
N THR A 74 -2.72 12.76 8.80
CA THR A 74 -3.05 11.48 8.18
C THR A 74 -4.23 10.72 8.82
N LYS A 75 -5.05 11.38 9.65
CA LYS A 75 -6.24 10.78 10.29
C LYS A 75 -7.19 10.07 9.33
N HIS A 76 -7.28 10.57 8.10
CA HIS A 76 -8.17 10.07 7.05
C HIS A 76 -7.62 8.81 6.33
N LYS A 77 -6.38 8.38 6.61
CA LYS A 77 -5.80 7.17 6.00
C LYS A 77 -6.40 5.92 6.63
N ALA A 78 -6.81 4.96 5.80
CA ALA A 78 -7.20 3.63 6.27
C ALA A 78 -6.08 2.91 7.06
N THR A 79 -4.81 3.28 6.83
CA THR A 79 -3.65 2.72 7.54
C THR A 79 -3.30 3.45 8.83
N HIS A 80 -4.07 4.46 9.25
CA HIS A 80 -3.71 5.35 10.36
C HIS A 80 -3.42 4.58 11.66
N GLU A 81 -4.29 3.65 12.06
CA GLU A 81 -4.07 2.83 13.26
C GLU A 81 -2.86 1.89 13.13
N ALA A 82 -2.67 1.31 11.94
CA ALA A 82 -1.49 0.51 11.66
C ALA A 82 -0.22 1.37 11.70
N ASP A 83 -0.27 2.63 11.30
CA ASP A 83 0.87 3.56 11.35
C ASP A 83 1.19 3.92 12.80
N LYS A 84 0.19 4.17 13.66
CA LYS A 84 0.40 4.33 15.12
C LYS A 84 1.12 3.14 15.74
N ALA A 85 0.70 1.91 15.43
CA ALA A 85 1.34 0.70 15.95
C ALA A 85 2.81 0.58 15.51
N LYS A 86 3.13 0.93 14.26
CA LYS A 86 4.51 0.96 13.76
C LYS A 86 5.33 2.03 14.47
N LEU A 87 4.77 3.22 14.66
CA LEU A 87 5.43 4.34 15.33
C LEU A 87 5.77 4.04 16.79
N ARG A 88 4.87 3.37 17.54
CA ARG A 88 5.17 2.90 18.90
C ARG A 88 6.35 1.95 18.95
N TRP A 89 6.49 1.06 17.97
CA TRP A 89 7.64 0.15 17.90
C TRP A 89 8.93 0.87 17.49
N LEU A 90 8.83 1.97 16.73
CA LEU A 90 9.98 2.79 16.32
C LEU A 90 10.45 3.77 17.41
N ASP A 91 9.59 4.09 18.37
CA ASP A 91 9.83 5.05 19.44
C ASP A 91 11.12 4.77 20.25
N PRO A 92 11.43 3.52 20.65
CA PRO A 92 12.68 3.24 21.37
C PRO A 92 13.97 3.57 20.59
N TYR A 93 13.88 3.70 19.26
CA TYR A 93 15.02 4.00 18.40
C TYR A 93 15.13 5.49 18.05
N LEU A 94 13.98 6.13 17.85
CA LEU A 94 13.89 7.47 17.27
C LEU A 94 13.44 8.53 18.29
N GLY A 95 12.86 8.12 19.40
CA GLY A 95 12.45 9.01 20.48
C GLY A 95 13.64 9.78 21.06
N GLY A 96 13.41 11.05 21.41
CA GLY A 96 14.38 12.01 21.90
C GLY A 96 15.32 12.56 20.83
N LYS A 97 15.32 12.02 19.61
CA LYS A 97 16.21 12.47 18.54
C LYS A 97 15.61 13.61 17.75
N THR A 98 16.47 14.55 17.38
CA THR A 98 16.17 15.53 16.34
C THR A 98 16.16 14.86 14.97
N LEU A 99 15.39 15.41 14.03
CA LEU A 99 15.29 14.85 12.68
C LEU A 99 16.64 14.80 11.95
N ASN A 100 17.58 15.69 12.29
CA ASN A 100 18.92 15.74 11.70
C ASN A 100 19.86 14.65 12.24
N GLU A 101 19.54 14.07 13.41
CA GLU A 101 20.29 12.94 14.00
C GLU A 101 19.82 11.58 13.45
N ILE A 102 18.73 11.56 12.69
CA ILE A 102 18.24 10.35 12.02
C ILE A 102 19.02 10.16 10.73
N ASP A 103 20.14 9.45 10.83
CA ASP A 103 21.02 9.15 9.71
C ASP A 103 20.77 7.76 9.11
N ARG A 104 21.56 7.42 8.09
CA ARG A 104 21.49 6.09 7.45
C ARG A 104 21.86 4.97 8.44
N THR A 105 22.84 5.19 9.29
CA THR A 105 23.35 4.17 10.23
C THR A 105 22.24 3.74 11.20
N LEU A 106 21.50 4.71 11.74
CA LEU A 106 20.37 4.46 12.62
C LEU A 106 19.24 3.73 11.90
N ILE A 107 18.93 4.14 10.67
CA ILE A 107 17.88 3.48 9.85
C ILE A 107 18.28 2.03 9.50
N ASP A 108 19.55 1.78 9.17
CA ASP A 108 20.05 0.44 8.90
C ASP A 108 20.02 -0.43 10.17
N ARG A 109 20.29 0.12 11.36
CA ARG A 109 20.08 -0.58 12.64
C ARG A 109 18.63 -0.99 12.84
N ILE A 110 17.68 -0.05 12.66
CA ILE A 110 16.24 -0.33 12.76
C ILE A 110 15.83 -1.42 11.77
N LYS A 111 16.36 -1.37 10.54
CA LYS A 111 16.11 -2.36 9.49
C LYS A 111 16.50 -3.77 9.95
N PHE A 112 17.73 -3.96 10.43
CA PHE A 112 18.23 -5.28 10.83
C PHE A 112 17.54 -5.80 12.11
N ASP A 113 17.25 -4.92 13.06
CA ASP A 113 16.49 -5.33 14.24
C ASP A 113 15.05 -5.73 13.90
N ARG A 114 14.43 -5.06 12.92
CA ARG A 114 13.09 -5.43 12.47
C ARG A 114 13.06 -6.78 11.74
N GLU A 115 14.10 -7.08 10.95
CA GLU A 115 14.22 -8.35 10.22
C GLU A 115 14.29 -9.56 11.15
N LYS A 116 14.91 -9.44 12.33
CA LYS A 116 14.97 -10.51 13.33
C LYS A 116 13.61 -10.97 13.84
N VAL A 117 12.59 -10.12 13.74
CA VAL A 117 11.26 -10.36 14.31
C VAL A 117 10.13 -10.29 13.28
N ALA A 118 10.45 -10.02 12.01
CA ALA A 118 9.45 -9.84 10.97
C ALA A 118 10.02 -10.08 9.57
N SER A 119 9.15 -10.49 8.64
CA SER A 119 9.53 -10.66 7.23
C SER A 119 10.11 -9.38 6.60
N PRO A 120 10.95 -9.50 5.56
CA PRO A 120 11.50 -8.37 4.82
C PRO A 120 10.44 -7.38 4.31
N THR A 121 9.30 -7.88 3.81
CA THR A 121 8.17 -7.02 3.40
C THR A 121 7.59 -6.24 4.57
N THR A 122 7.47 -6.86 5.74
CA THR A 122 7.01 -6.15 6.94
C THR A 122 8.04 -5.12 7.38
N ALA A 123 9.34 -5.45 7.38
CA ALA A 123 10.39 -4.48 7.70
C ALA A 123 10.38 -3.28 6.74
N ASN A 124 10.25 -3.52 5.44
CA ASN A 124 10.12 -2.48 4.42
C ASN A 124 8.95 -1.52 4.69
N ARG A 125 7.83 -2.00 5.25
CA ARG A 125 6.69 -1.12 5.62
C ARG A 125 7.04 -0.14 6.75
N TYR A 126 7.92 -0.52 7.67
CA TYR A 126 8.41 0.37 8.73
C TYR A 126 9.38 1.41 8.16
N LEU A 127 10.33 0.96 7.35
CA LEU A 127 11.28 1.83 6.64
C LEU A 127 10.57 2.81 5.71
N ALA A 128 9.50 2.38 5.05
CA ALA A 128 8.66 3.23 4.20
C ALA A 128 7.97 4.33 5.01
N LEU A 129 7.51 4.02 6.24
CA LEU A 129 6.90 5.00 7.13
C LEU A 129 7.92 6.05 7.60
N ILE A 130 9.12 5.62 8.02
CA ILE A 130 10.21 6.53 8.37
C ILE A 130 10.52 7.46 7.20
N ARG A 131 10.73 6.89 6.01
CA ARG A 131 11.01 7.65 4.80
C ARG A 131 9.90 8.64 4.46
N ALA A 132 8.64 8.25 4.61
CA ALA A 132 7.51 9.11 4.30
C ALA A 132 7.45 10.33 5.25
N ILE A 133 7.65 10.10 6.55
CA ILE A 133 7.69 11.18 7.55
C ILE A 133 8.86 12.13 7.28
N LEU A 134 10.07 11.61 7.08
CA LEU A 134 11.24 12.44 6.79
C LEU A 134 11.12 13.20 5.47
N ARG A 135 10.53 12.59 4.43
CA ARG A 135 10.23 13.29 3.18
C ARG A 135 9.25 14.44 3.41
N LYS A 136 8.18 14.20 4.16
CA LYS A 136 7.23 15.25 4.49
C LYS A 136 7.89 16.38 5.28
N ALA A 137 8.77 16.03 6.22
CA ALA A 137 9.59 16.99 6.95
C ALA A 137 10.51 17.81 6.05
N ALA A 138 11.05 17.22 4.98
CA ALA A 138 11.92 17.94 4.06
C ALA A 138 11.13 18.83 3.08
N THR A 139 10.04 18.32 2.50
CA THR A 139 9.40 18.94 1.33
C THR A 139 8.16 19.76 1.64
N GLU A 140 7.36 19.35 2.63
CA GLU A 140 6.09 20.02 2.93
C GLU A 140 6.16 20.85 4.21
N TRP A 141 6.89 20.35 5.21
CA TRP A 141 7.05 21.06 6.48
C TRP A 141 8.28 21.96 6.49
N GLU A 142 9.22 21.71 5.57
CA GLU A 142 10.49 22.44 5.46
C GLU A 142 11.27 22.48 6.78
N TRP A 143 11.26 21.38 7.54
CA TRP A 143 11.97 21.23 8.82
C TRP A 143 13.40 20.74 8.66
N ILE A 144 13.69 20.00 7.60
CA ILE A 144 15.02 19.50 7.26
C ILE A 144 15.33 19.76 5.79
N ASP A 145 16.60 19.72 5.39
CA ASP A 145 17.00 19.96 3.99
C ASP A 145 17.21 18.68 3.20
N ARG A 146 17.56 17.59 3.88
CA ARG A 146 17.91 16.32 3.24
C ARG A 146 17.31 15.16 3.99
N VAL A 147 16.86 14.17 3.23
CA VAL A 147 16.37 12.90 3.75
C VAL A 147 17.46 11.85 3.56
N PRO A 148 17.84 11.09 4.61
CA PRO A 148 18.78 10.00 4.46
C PRO A 148 18.26 8.96 3.46
N LYS A 149 19.18 8.34 2.70
CA LYS A 149 18.82 7.25 1.80
C LYS A 149 18.40 6.03 2.64
N VAL A 150 17.17 5.59 2.44
CA VAL A 150 16.63 4.39 3.08
C VAL A 150 16.76 3.23 2.08
N ASN A 151 17.49 2.18 2.44
CA ASN A 151 17.67 1.00 1.58
C ASN A 151 16.69 -0.10 1.98
N MET A 152 15.71 -0.38 1.13
CA MET A 152 14.75 -1.46 1.38
C MET A 152 15.39 -2.83 1.15
N PHE A 153 14.83 -3.87 1.77
CA PHE A 153 15.08 -5.24 1.35
C PHE A 153 14.50 -5.48 -0.03
N ARG A 154 15.16 -6.34 -0.82
CA ARG A 154 14.58 -6.87 -2.05
C ARG A 154 13.37 -7.73 -1.65
N GLU A 155 12.21 -7.40 -2.20
CA GLU A 155 11.02 -8.21 -2.01
C GLU A 155 11.08 -9.37 -2.99
N SER A 156 10.77 -10.58 -2.52
CA SER A 156 10.60 -11.73 -3.40
C SER A 156 9.39 -11.50 -4.31
N GLU A 157 9.45 -12.05 -5.52
CA GLU A 157 8.29 -12.03 -6.40
C GLU A 157 7.14 -12.78 -5.71
N GLY A 158 6.00 -12.11 -5.59
CA GLY A 158 4.87 -12.66 -4.86
C GLY A 158 4.40 -13.97 -5.50
N ARG A 159 4.27 -15.02 -4.68
CA ARG A 159 3.76 -16.32 -5.10
C ARG A 159 2.45 -16.20 -5.88
N VAL A 160 2.32 -16.92 -6.99
CA VAL A 160 1.09 -17.10 -7.76
C VAL A 160 0.75 -18.58 -7.75
N ARG A 161 -0.24 -18.98 -6.93
CA ARG A 161 -0.81 -20.32 -6.97
C ARG A 161 -2.20 -20.24 -7.60
N SER A 162 -2.47 -21.17 -8.51
CA SER A 162 -3.76 -21.35 -9.18
C SER A 162 -4.12 -22.82 -9.14
N LEU A 163 -5.40 -23.16 -8.99
CA LEU A 163 -5.87 -24.53 -9.15
C LEU A 163 -6.16 -24.85 -10.62
N SER A 164 -6.04 -26.12 -10.97
CA SER A 164 -6.67 -26.71 -12.15
C SER A 164 -8.18 -26.84 -11.94
N PRO A 165 -8.99 -26.94 -13.02
CA PRO A 165 -10.42 -27.19 -12.89
C PRO A 165 -10.75 -28.44 -12.07
N ALA A 166 -9.99 -29.53 -12.24
CA ALA A 166 -10.18 -30.77 -11.49
C ALA A 166 -9.86 -30.62 -9.99
N GLU A 167 -8.75 -29.95 -9.63
CA GLU A 167 -8.47 -29.64 -8.22
C GLU A 167 -9.58 -28.79 -7.60
N PHE A 168 -10.06 -27.77 -8.31
CA PHE A 168 -11.11 -26.90 -7.80
C PHE A 168 -12.44 -27.64 -7.59
N GLN A 169 -12.80 -28.55 -8.49
CA GLN A 169 -13.99 -29.40 -8.32
C GLN A 169 -13.89 -30.28 -7.07
N ARG A 170 -12.72 -30.93 -6.84
CA ARG A 170 -12.49 -31.69 -5.61
C ARG A 170 -12.64 -30.81 -4.37
N LEU A 171 -12.02 -29.63 -4.38
CA LEU A 171 -12.14 -28.68 -3.25
C LEU A 171 -13.59 -28.31 -2.96
N VAL A 172 -14.37 -27.98 -3.99
CA VAL A 172 -15.78 -27.58 -3.83
C VAL A 172 -16.63 -28.73 -3.28
N HIS A 173 -16.34 -29.98 -3.67
CA HIS A 173 -17.01 -31.16 -3.14
C HIS A 173 -16.73 -31.39 -1.65
N GLU A 174 -15.51 -31.10 -1.21
CA GLU A 174 -15.10 -31.27 0.18
C GLU A 174 -15.52 -30.10 1.09
N LEU A 175 -15.91 -28.96 0.55
CA LEU A 175 -16.28 -27.77 1.32
C LEU A 175 -17.71 -27.87 1.87
N PRO A 176 -17.98 -27.36 3.09
CA PRO A 176 -19.35 -27.16 3.53
C PRO A 176 -20.06 -26.17 2.60
N GLN A 177 -21.36 -26.37 2.39
CA GLN A 177 -22.13 -25.71 1.32
C GLN A 177 -21.95 -24.18 1.26
N HIS A 178 -21.97 -23.49 2.41
CA HIS A 178 -21.79 -22.03 2.46
C HIS A 178 -20.41 -21.59 1.94
N LEU A 179 -19.33 -22.34 2.21
CA LEU A 179 -18.00 -22.04 1.67
C LEU A 179 -17.86 -22.48 0.21
N ALA A 180 -18.48 -23.59 -0.17
CA ALA A 180 -18.51 -24.08 -1.56
C ALA A 180 -19.15 -23.05 -2.49
N ASP A 181 -20.33 -22.54 -2.14
CA ASP A 181 -21.04 -21.48 -2.88
C ASP A 181 -20.18 -20.22 -2.98
N MET A 182 -19.59 -19.76 -1.86
CA MET A 182 -18.71 -18.60 -1.85
C MET A 182 -17.45 -18.80 -2.70
N ALA A 183 -16.85 -19.99 -2.70
CA ALA A 183 -15.65 -20.29 -3.48
C ALA A 183 -15.95 -20.31 -4.98
N MET A 184 -17.07 -20.93 -5.38
CA MET A 184 -17.57 -20.89 -6.76
C MET A 184 -17.79 -19.45 -7.22
N PHE A 185 -18.47 -18.63 -6.42
CA PHE A 185 -18.69 -17.23 -6.74
C PHE A 185 -17.40 -16.42 -6.83
N ALA A 186 -16.44 -16.66 -5.93
CA ALA A 186 -15.16 -15.97 -5.93
C ALA A 186 -14.32 -16.29 -7.18
N VAL A 187 -14.30 -17.55 -7.62
CA VAL A 187 -13.64 -17.95 -8.87
C VAL A 187 -14.39 -17.46 -10.09
N ALA A 188 -15.73 -17.43 -10.08
CA ALA A 188 -16.51 -16.96 -11.22
C ALA A 188 -16.39 -15.44 -11.48
N THR A 189 -16.14 -14.65 -10.43
CA THR A 189 -16.14 -13.18 -10.50
C THR A 189 -14.77 -12.55 -10.30
N GLY A 190 -13.80 -13.31 -9.77
CA GLY A 190 -12.49 -12.81 -9.40
C GLY A 190 -12.51 -11.75 -8.28
N LEU A 191 -13.62 -11.58 -7.56
CA LEU A 191 -13.75 -10.56 -6.52
C LEU A 191 -12.76 -10.79 -5.36
N ARG A 192 -12.35 -9.69 -4.70
CA ARG A 192 -11.51 -9.79 -3.50
C ARG A 192 -12.32 -10.43 -2.37
N GLN A 193 -11.66 -11.18 -1.48
CA GLN A 193 -12.28 -11.83 -0.32
C GLN A 193 -13.26 -10.91 0.42
N ALA A 194 -12.82 -9.71 0.80
CA ALA A 194 -13.65 -8.73 1.53
C ALA A 194 -14.93 -8.34 0.77
N ASN A 195 -14.87 -8.29 -0.56
CA ASN A 195 -16.02 -7.95 -1.41
C ASN A 195 -17.00 -9.12 -1.50
N VAL A 196 -16.52 -10.37 -1.39
CA VAL A 196 -17.38 -11.56 -1.37
C VAL A 196 -18.04 -11.68 0.00
N THR A 197 -17.25 -11.61 1.09
CA THR A 197 -17.76 -11.72 2.46
C THR A 197 -18.72 -10.59 2.85
N GLY A 198 -18.51 -9.40 2.27
CA GLY A 198 -19.34 -8.21 2.52
C GLY A 198 -20.35 -7.91 1.40
N LEU A 199 -20.67 -8.89 0.53
CA LEU A 199 -21.62 -8.65 -0.57
C LEU A 199 -23.05 -8.51 -0.02
N GLU A 200 -23.72 -7.41 -0.38
CA GLU A 200 -25.10 -7.12 -0.02
C GLU A 200 -26.02 -7.19 -1.25
N TRP A 201 -27.27 -7.58 -1.07
CA TRP A 201 -28.26 -7.67 -2.14
C TRP A 201 -28.50 -6.34 -2.85
N GLN A 202 -28.44 -5.22 -2.14
CA GLN A 202 -28.54 -3.88 -2.75
C GLN A 202 -27.46 -3.58 -3.80
N HIS A 203 -26.37 -4.36 -3.80
CA HIS A 203 -25.27 -4.23 -4.74
C HIS A 203 -25.34 -5.23 -5.90
N VAL A 204 -26.38 -6.07 -5.97
CA VAL A 204 -26.52 -7.12 -6.98
C VAL A 204 -27.78 -6.87 -7.80
N ASP A 205 -27.61 -6.67 -9.11
CA ASP A 205 -28.70 -6.61 -10.08
C ASP A 205 -28.77 -7.94 -10.83
N LEU A 206 -29.68 -8.82 -10.41
CA LEU A 206 -29.85 -10.15 -11.00
C LEU A 206 -30.40 -10.10 -12.43
N VAL A 207 -31.16 -9.03 -12.77
CA VAL A 207 -31.75 -8.87 -14.11
C VAL A 207 -30.68 -8.43 -15.09
N ARG A 208 -29.92 -7.39 -14.75
CA ARG A 208 -28.79 -6.92 -15.57
C ARG A 208 -27.57 -7.81 -15.47
N ARG A 209 -27.57 -8.80 -14.56
CA ARG A 209 -26.44 -9.69 -14.28
C ARG A 209 -25.16 -8.91 -13.95
N HIS A 210 -25.26 -7.99 -13.00
CA HIS A 210 -24.12 -7.18 -12.55
C HIS A 210 -24.05 -7.11 -11.03
N ALA A 211 -22.83 -7.14 -10.49
CA ALA A 211 -22.54 -6.82 -9.10
C ALA A 211 -21.69 -5.54 -9.00
N TRP A 212 -22.06 -4.65 -8.08
CA TRP A 212 -21.43 -3.35 -7.88
C TRP A 212 -20.63 -3.35 -6.59
N ILE A 213 -19.33 -3.08 -6.65
CA ILE A 213 -18.52 -2.89 -5.45
C ILE A 213 -18.43 -1.39 -5.15
N PRO A 214 -18.96 -0.92 -4.00
CA PRO A 214 -18.91 0.49 -3.64
C PRO A 214 -17.47 1.02 -3.59
N ALA A 215 -17.31 2.29 -3.97
CA ALA A 215 -16.00 2.96 -3.94
C ALA A 215 -15.34 2.91 -2.56
N ALA A 216 -16.13 2.98 -1.47
CA ALA A 216 -15.66 2.87 -0.09
C ALA A 216 -15.02 1.50 0.22
N GLN A 217 -15.47 0.44 -0.44
CA GLN A 217 -14.98 -0.93 -0.26
C GLN A 217 -13.92 -1.30 -1.31
N HIS A 218 -13.72 -0.46 -2.33
CA HIS A 218 -12.71 -0.67 -3.35
C HIS A 218 -11.40 0.05 -2.97
N LYS A 219 -10.28 -0.70 -2.90
CA LYS A 219 -8.94 -0.15 -2.56
C LYS A 219 -8.51 1.05 -3.42
N ASN A 220 -9.10 1.22 -4.60
CA ASN A 220 -8.81 2.32 -5.52
C ASN A 220 -9.81 3.50 -5.44
N ARG A 221 -10.75 3.50 -4.49
CA ARG A 221 -11.80 4.52 -4.32
C ARG A 221 -12.64 4.81 -5.57
N LYS A 222 -12.71 3.84 -6.48
CA LYS A 222 -13.56 3.88 -7.68
C LYS A 222 -14.56 2.73 -7.59
N PRO A 223 -15.85 2.95 -7.90
CA PRO A 223 -16.82 1.87 -7.98
C PRO A 223 -16.34 0.87 -9.04
N HIS A 224 -16.48 -0.41 -8.74
CA HIS A 224 -16.10 -1.49 -9.66
C HIS A 224 -17.33 -2.31 -9.98
N SER A 225 -17.73 -2.34 -11.26
CA SER A 225 -18.84 -3.17 -11.73
C SER A 225 -18.28 -4.47 -12.29
N VAL A 226 -18.86 -5.59 -11.87
CA VAL A 226 -18.47 -6.93 -12.31
C VAL A 226 -19.67 -7.57 -13.02
N PRO A 227 -19.54 -7.90 -14.31
CA PRO A 227 -20.55 -8.70 -14.99
C PRO A 227 -20.59 -10.11 -14.41
N LEU A 228 -21.78 -10.66 -14.24
CA LEU A 228 -22.03 -11.97 -13.64
C LEU A 228 -22.27 -12.99 -14.75
N ASN A 229 -21.37 -13.97 -14.85
CA ASN A 229 -21.55 -15.12 -15.73
C ASN A 229 -22.59 -16.10 -15.17
N ASP A 230 -22.95 -17.11 -15.95
CA ASP A 230 -23.98 -18.09 -15.55
C ASP A 230 -23.61 -18.84 -14.26
N LEU A 231 -22.32 -19.12 -14.02
CA LEU A 231 -21.85 -19.75 -12.79
C LEU A 231 -22.12 -18.87 -11.56
N ALA A 232 -21.79 -17.57 -11.65
CA ALA A 232 -22.07 -16.63 -10.58
C ALA A 232 -23.57 -16.48 -10.34
N MET A 233 -24.37 -16.43 -11.42
CA MET A 233 -25.83 -16.35 -11.33
C MET A 233 -26.44 -17.60 -10.67
N GLN A 234 -25.96 -18.80 -11.00
CA GLN A 234 -26.43 -20.04 -10.36
C GLN A 234 -26.19 -20.01 -8.84
N VAL A 235 -25.03 -19.53 -8.40
CA VAL A 235 -24.74 -19.38 -6.96
C VAL A 235 -25.66 -18.34 -6.32
N LEU A 236 -25.82 -17.18 -6.95
CA LEU A 236 -26.66 -16.10 -6.41
C LEU A 236 -28.11 -16.52 -6.28
N THR A 237 -28.68 -17.19 -7.28
CA THR A 237 -30.06 -17.70 -7.22
C THR A 237 -30.26 -18.64 -6.03
N LYS A 238 -29.27 -19.47 -5.68
CA LYS A 238 -29.32 -20.33 -4.49
C LYS A 238 -29.30 -19.56 -3.16
N GLN A 239 -28.83 -18.31 -3.15
CA GLN A 239 -28.79 -17.49 -1.92
C GLN A 239 -30.04 -16.63 -1.73
N VAL A 240 -30.85 -16.43 -2.78
CA VAL A 240 -32.07 -15.60 -2.69
C VAL A 240 -33.00 -16.14 -1.60
N GLY A 241 -33.49 -15.23 -0.76
CA GLY A 241 -34.42 -15.57 0.33
C GLY A 241 -33.77 -16.09 1.61
N LYS A 242 -32.46 -16.43 1.61
CA LYS A 242 -31.79 -16.90 2.85
C LYS A 242 -31.51 -15.80 3.87
N HIS A 243 -31.30 -14.58 3.40
CA HIS A 243 -31.04 -13.42 4.26
C HIS A 243 -31.43 -12.12 3.55
N ALA A 244 -31.99 -11.15 4.27
CA ALA A 244 -32.54 -9.92 3.70
C ALA A 244 -31.48 -8.95 3.13
N ARG A 245 -30.34 -8.81 3.83
CA ARG A 245 -29.26 -7.87 3.47
C ARG A 245 -28.05 -8.51 2.78
N TRP A 246 -27.42 -9.48 3.43
CA TRP A 246 -26.20 -10.13 2.96
C TRP A 246 -26.47 -11.28 2.00
N VAL A 247 -25.60 -11.45 0.99
CA VAL A 247 -25.68 -12.55 0.02
C VAL A 247 -25.15 -13.85 0.61
N PHE A 248 -24.02 -13.79 1.33
CA PHE A 248 -23.37 -14.97 1.91
C PHE A 248 -23.41 -14.93 3.43
N THR A 249 -24.15 -15.85 4.01
CA THR A 249 -24.34 -15.97 5.46
C THR A 249 -24.08 -17.39 5.96
N PHE A 250 -23.72 -17.51 7.22
CA PHE A 250 -23.65 -18.78 7.93
C PHE A 250 -24.33 -18.61 9.29
N GLN A 251 -25.28 -19.50 9.60
CA GLN A 251 -26.08 -19.45 10.83
C GLN A 251 -26.75 -18.08 11.08
N GLY A 252 -27.29 -17.46 10.01
CA GLY A 252 -27.99 -16.17 10.08
C GLY A 252 -27.10 -14.94 10.05
N GLU A 253 -25.78 -15.09 10.20
CA GLU A 253 -24.82 -13.98 10.26
C GLU A 253 -23.97 -13.89 8.98
N PRO A 254 -23.50 -12.69 8.58
CA PRO A 254 -22.60 -12.55 7.44
C PRO A 254 -21.27 -13.27 7.68
N VAL A 255 -20.80 -14.00 6.67
CA VAL A 255 -19.52 -14.73 6.77
C VAL A 255 -18.38 -13.73 6.80
N GLN A 256 -17.73 -13.56 7.96
CA GLN A 256 -16.60 -12.62 8.10
C GLN A 256 -15.22 -13.25 7.80
N ARG A 257 -15.09 -14.57 7.95
CA ARG A 257 -13.82 -15.28 7.81
C ARG A 257 -13.99 -16.48 6.90
N THR A 258 -13.12 -16.60 5.92
CA THR A 258 -13.13 -17.72 4.96
C THR A 258 -11.97 -18.69 5.15
N SER A 259 -10.85 -18.23 5.73
CA SER A 259 -9.73 -19.08 6.15
C SER A 259 -10.02 -19.71 7.52
N THR A 260 -10.94 -20.67 7.53
CA THR A 260 -11.41 -21.37 8.73
C THR A 260 -10.78 -22.77 8.84
N LYS A 261 -10.98 -23.45 9.97
CA LYS A 261 -10.61 -24.88 10.11
C LYS A 261 -11.29 -25.76 9.06
N ALA A 262 -12.54 -25.44 8.70
CA ALA A 262 -13.28 -26.16 7.67
C ALA A 262 -12.63 -26.02 6.28
N TRP A 263 -12.13 -24.82 5.94
CA TRP A 263 -11.38 -24.59 4.71
C TRP A 263 -10.09 -25.43 4.67
N ALA A 264 -9.31 -25.41 5.76
CA ALA A 264 -8.06 -26.17 5.85
C ALA A 264 -8.31 -27.68 5.73
N ALA A 265 -9.31 -28.21 6.44
CA ALA A 265 -9.66 -29.63 6.37
C ALA A 265 -10.17 -30.06 4.99
N ALA A 266 -10.89 -29.18 4.28
CA ALA A 266 -11.33 -29.47 2.91
C ALA A 266 -10.16 -29.51 1.92
N LEU A 267 -9.15 -28.64 2.09
CA LEU A 267 -7.92 -28.70 1.29
C LEU A 267 -7.15 -30.00 1.50
N GLU A 268 -7.03 -30.44 2.75
CA GLU A 268 -6.38 -31.70 3.11
C GLU A 268 -7.09 -32.89 2.44
N ARG A 269 -8.42 -32.99 2.58
CA ARG A 269 -9.21 -34.05 1.93
C ARG A 269 -9.15 -34.01 0.40
N ALA A 270 -9.07 -32.81 -0.19
CA ALA A 270 -8.95 -32.64 -1.63
C ALA A 270 -7.54 -32.90 -2.19
N GLY A 271 -6.54 -33.12 -1.30
CA GLY A 271 -5.14 -33.30 -1.65
C GLY A 271 -4.49 -32.04 -2.21
N ILE A 272 -4.86 -30.86 -1.69
CA ILE A 272 -4.39 -29.56 -2.18
C ILE A 272 -3.48 -28.91 -1.14
N GLU A 273 -2.21 -28.76 -1.49
CA GLU A 273 -1.22 -28.12 -0.63
C GLU A 273 -1.03 -26.64 -0.94
N ASP A 274 -0.70 -25.89 0.12
CA ASP A 274 -0.29 -24.48 0.06
C ASP A 274 -1.29 -23.60 -0.72
N PHE A 275 -2.59 -23.73 -0.48
CA PHE A 275 -3.62 -22.92 -1.16
C PHE A 275 -4.44 -22.10 -0.16
N ARG A 276 -4.67 -20.82 -0.46
CA ARG A 276 -5.39 -19.87 0.39
C ARG A 276 -6.63 -19.36 -0.34
N TRP A 277 -7.62 -18.87 0.41
CA TRP A 277 -8.81 -18.26 -0.19
C TRP A 277 -8.48 -17.18 -1.23
N HIS A 278 -7.45 -16.36 -0.99
CA HIS A 278 -7.06 -15.32 -1.92
C HIS A 278 -6.57 -15.84 -3.27
N ASP A 279 -6.08 -17.08 -3.30
CA ASP A 279 -5.59 -17.75 -4.51
C ASP A 279 -6.73 -18.16 -5.45
N LEU A 280 -7.99 -18.13 -5.00
CA LEU A 280 -9.16 -18.26 -5.89
C LEU A 280 -9.20 -17.13 -6.93
N ARG A 281 -8.78 -15.91 -6.55
CA ARG A 281 -8.67 -14.78 -7.48
C ARG A 281 -7.50 -14.96 -8.46
N HIS A 282 -6.43 -15.62 -8.03
CA HIS A 282 -5.35 -16.03 -8.93
C HIS A 282 -5.84 -17.11 -9.90
N THR A 283 -6.64 -18.05 -9.41
CA THR A 283 -7.27 -19.10 -10.22
C THR A 283 -8.17 -18.51 -11.30
N PHE A 284 -9.05 -17.57 -10.95
CA PHE A 284 -9.84 -16.79 -11.91
C PHE A 284 -8.95 -16.15 -13.00
N ALA A 285 -7.89 -15.45 -12.60
CA ALA A 285 -7.03 -14.74 -13.54
C ALA A 285 -6.30 -15.71 -14.47
N THR A 286 -5.76 -16.80 -13.93
CA THR A 286 -5.06 -17.83 -14.69
C THR A 286 -5.99 -18.51 -15.68
N TRP A 287 -7.21 -18.91 -15.28
CA TRP A 287 -8.16 -19.53 -16.19
C TRP A 287 -8.60 -18.59 -17.32
N HIS A 288 -8.82 -17.31 -17.03
CA HIS A 288 -9.08 -16.33 -18.08
C HIS A 288 -7.92 -16.21 -19.06
N ARG A 289 -6.67 -16.21 -18.56
CA ARG A 289 -5.49 -16.19 -19.44
C ARG A 289 -5.40 -17.45 -20.29
N GLN A 290 -5.59 -18.61 -19.71
CA GLN A 290 -5.60 -19.90 -20.42
C GLN A 290 -6.72 -19.97 -21.47
N ALA A 291 -7.88 -19.36 -21.20
CA ALA A 291 -8.97 -19.21 -22.16
C ALA A 291 -8.73 -18.12 -23.22
N GLY A 292 -7.57 -17.48 -23.25
CA GLY A 292 -7.22 -16.46 -24.26
C GLY A 292 -7.80 -15.07 -24.01
N THR A 293 -8.27 -14.78 -22.79
CA THR A 293 -8.81 -13.45 -22.44
C THR A 293 -7.71 -12.38 -22.55
N PRO A 294 -7.92 -11.31 -23.33
CA PRO A 294 -6.96 -10.21 -23.45
C PRO A 294 -6.66 -9.53 -22.11
N THR A 295 -5.41 -9.07 -21.92
CA THR A 295 -4.97 -8.44 -20.65
C THR A 295 -5.86 -7.26 -20.24
N HIS A 296 -6.30 -6.44 -21.19
CA HIS A 296 -7.11 -5.26 -20.90
C HIS A 296 -8.53 -5.62 -20.43
N GLU A 297 -9.13 -6.69 -20.98
CA GLU A 297 -10.42 -7.21 -20.52
C GLU A 297 -10.30 -7.81 -19.13
N LEU A 298 -9.29 -8.67 -18.90
CA LEU A 298 -9.05 -9.27 -17.60
C LEU A 298 -8.74 -8.20 -16.52
N GLN A 299 -7.97 -7.17 -16.88
CA GLN A 299 -7.70 -6.03 -16.01
C GLN A 299 -9.01 -5.37 -15.56
N ARG A 300 -9.93 -5.13 -16.50
CA ARG A 300 -11.25 -4.56 -16.21
C ARG A 300 -12.06 -5.52 -15.36
N LEU A 301 -12.23 -6.78 -15.76
CA LEU A 301 -13.02 -7.77 -15.03
C LEU A 301 -12.64 -7.88 -13.55
N GLY A 302 -11.35 -8.06 -13.25
CA GLY A 302 -10.93 -8.16 -11.85
C GLY A 302 -10.71 -6.81 -11.15
N GLY A 303 -10.78 -5.67 -11.84
CA GLY A 303 -10.56 -4.35 -11.23
C GLY A 303 -9.11 -4.11 -10.78
N TRP A 304 -8.14 -4.50 -11.62
CA TRP A 304 -6.71 -4.20 -11.40
C TRP A 304 -6.36 -2.77 -11.83
N LYS A 305 -5.50 -2.10 -11.06
CA LYS A 305 -5.13 -0.70 -11.31
C LYS A 305 -4.28 -0.53 -12.57
N THR A 306 -3.38 -1.47 -12.82
CA THR A 306 -2.44 -1.43 -13.95
C THR A 306 -2.38 -2.80 -14.61
N SER A 307 -2.08 -2.82 -15.91
CA SER A 307 -1.86 -4.05 -16.70
C SER A 307 -0.72 -4.90 -16.14
N ILE A 308 0.34 -4.26 -15.62
CA ILE A 308 1.48 -4.94 -14.98
C ILE A 308 1.04 -5.90 -13.85
N MET A 309 -0.04 -5.57 -13.11
CA MET A 309 -0.56 -6.46 -12.06
C MET A 309 -1.20 -7.74 -12.62
N VAL A 310 -1.62 -7.72 -13.88
CA VAL A 310 -2.22 -8.85 -14.61
C VAL A 310 -1.15 -9.64 -15.36
N GLU A 311 -0.08 -8.99 -15.83
CA GLU A 311 1.05 -9.65 -16.52
C GLU A 311 1.69 -10.77 -15.68
N ARG A 312 1.55 -10.71 -14.35
CA ARG A 312 1.97 -11.81 -13.47
C ARG A 312 1.25 -13.14 -13.73
N TYR A 313 0.20 -13.18 -14.54
CA TYR A 313 -0.48 -14.42 -14.95
C TYR A 313 -0.21 -14.79 -16.41
N ALA A 314 0.50 -13.94 -17.17
CA ALA A 314 0.74 -14.16 -18.58
C ALA A 314 1.60 -15.40 -18.84
N HIS A 315 2.56 -15.69 -17.95
CA HIS A 315 3.44 -16.86 -18.07
C HIS A 315 2.74 -18.21 -17.81
N LEU A 316 1.53 -18.20 -17.24
CA LEU A 316 0.76 -19.41 -16.91
C LEU A 316 -0.15 -19.90 -18.05
N ALA A 317 -0.05 -19.28 -19.23
CA ALA A 317 -0.84 -19.65 -20.40
C ALA A 317 -0.02 -19.58 -21.71
N PRO A 318 1.01 -20.41 -21.91
CA PRO A 318 1.70 -20.53 -23.20
C PRO A 318 0.74 -20.87 -24.34
N GLU A 319 -0.24 -21.74 -24.10
CA GLU A 319 -1.19 -22.22 -25.10
C GLU A 319 -2.17 -21.11 -25.55
N ALA A 320 -2.37 -20.08 -24.73
CA ALA A 320 -3.17 -18.93 -25.14
C ALA A 320 -2.52 -18.14 -26.29
N LEU A 321 -1.19 -18.16 -26.38
CA LEU A 321 -0.47 -17.57 -27.51
C LEU A 321 -0.67 -18.39 -28.78
N GLN A 322 -0.88 -19.70 -28.67
CA GLN A 322 -1.20 -20.55 -29.83
C GLN A 322 -2.54 -20.13 -30.45
N GLY A 323 -3.59 -19.96 -29.63
CA GLY A 323 -4.88 -19.49 -30.13
C GLY A 323 -4.82 -18.09 -30.72
N ALA A 324 -3.98 -17.20 -30.19
CA ALA A 324 -3.73 -15.89 -30.78
C ALA A 324 -2.96 -15.98 -32.10
N ALA A 325 -1.95 -16.86 -32.19
CA ALA A 325 -1.17 -17.10 -33.40
C ALA A 325 -2.04 -17.69 -34.52
N SER A 326 -2.87 -18.69 -34.21
CA SER A 326 -3.79 -19.33 -35.15
C SER A 326 -4.89 -18.41 -35.70
N ARG A 327 -5.06 -17.18 -35.18
CA ARG A 327 -5.94 -16.19 -35.82
C ARG A 327 -5.44 -15.82 -37.21
N LEU A 328 -4.14 -15.91 -37.47
CA LEU A 328 -3.57 -15.66 -38.79
C LEU A 328 -4.05 -16.67 -39.84
N ASP A 329 -4.35 -17.90 -39.42
CA ASP A 329 -4.85 -18.97 -40.29
C ASP A 329 -6.19 -18.59 -40.95
N SER A 330 -6.97 -17.70 -40.32
CA SER A 330 -8.21 -17.15 -40.88
C SER A 330 -8.00 -16.01 -41.88
N VAL A 331 -6.81 -15.41 -41.90
CA VAL A 331 -6.45 -14.27 -42.75
C VAL A 331 -5.80 -14.73 -44.05
N ILE A 332 -4.97 -15.77 -43.97
CA ILE A 332 -4.21 -16.28 -45.12
C ILE A 332 -4.07 -17.79 -45.03
N SER A 333 -4.25 -18.46 -46.16
CA SER A 333 -3.89 -19.87 -46.34
C SER A 333 -2.70 -19.95 -47.28
N TYR A 334 -1.69 -20.72 -46.92
CA TYR A 334 -0.56 -21.01 -47.80
C TYR A 334 -0.92 -22.21 -48.67
N VAL A 335 -1.20 -21.96 -49.94
CA VAL A 335 -1.30 -23.00 -50.97
C VAL A 335 -0.01 -22.95 -51.79
N PRO A 336 0.88 -23.96 -51.67
CA PRO A 336 2.08 -24.00 -52.49
C PRO A 336 1.70 -24.14 -53.97
N ALA A 337 2.30 -23.31 -54.83
CA ALA A 337 2.11 -23.41 -56.27
C ALA A 337 2.54 -24.80 -56.76
N THR A 338 1.65 -25.50 -57.46
CA THR A 338 1.98 -26.79 -58.08
C THR A 338 2.69 -26.57 -59.41
N ASP A 339 3.51 -27.51 -59.87
CA ASP A 339 4.27 -27.38 -61.13
C ASP A 339 3.38 -27.15 -62.38
N LYS A 340 2.07 -27.40 -62.28
CA LYS A 340 1.10 -27.08 -63.34
C LYS A 340 0.85 -25.57 -63.50
N ASP A 341 1.05 -24.76 -62.45
CA ASP A 341 0.79 -23.31 -62.47
C ASP A 341 1.99 -22.51 -62.97
N LYS A 342 3.17 -23.13 -63.06
CA LYS A 342 4.43 -22.49 -63.50
C LYS A 342 4.74 -22.70 -64.99
N GLY A 343 3.89 -23.44 -65.71
CA GLY A 343 4.12 -23.89 -67.08
C GLY A 343 3.07 -23.38 -68.08
N ALA A 344 2.81 -22.08 -68.10
CA ALA A 344 2.18 -21.41 -69.24
C ALA A 344 2.66 -19.97 -69.31
N SER A 345 3.73 -19.73 -70.06
CA SER A 345 3.97 -18.44 -70.70
C SER A 345 4.26 -18.71 -72.17
N PRO A 346 3.73 -17.86 -73.08
CA PRO A 346 3.45 -18.18 -74.48
C PRO A 346 4.68 -18.40 -75.36
#